data_AF-A0A8B7Z1P7-F1
#
_entry.id   AF-A0A8B7Z1P7-F1
#
_cell.length_a   1.000
_cell.length_b   1.000
_cell.length_c   1.000
_cell.angle_alpha   90.00
_cell.angle_beta   90.00
_cell.angle_gamma   90.00
#
_symmetry.space_group_name_H-M   'P 1'
#
loop_
_entity.id
_entity.type
_entity.pdbx_description
1 polymer ?
#
loop_
_entity_poly.entity_id
_entity_poly.type
_entity_poly.pdbx_seq_one_letter_code
_entity_poly.pdbx_strand_id
1 'polypeptide(L)'
;MDASAAVASNVTTVVHGIIGGVAVPYPTAYTDACKTSGIHCPLKPNDKSVYKAKLYVKPEYPTVELYVKWELQYQPEKDILCFEVPAEVM
;
A
#
# COMPACT_ATOMS: atom_id res chain seq x y z
N MET A 1 -1.82 19.82 7.73
CA MET A 1 -0.54 20.54 7.66
C MET A 1 0.47 19.76 8.48
N ASP A 2 1.15 18.80 7.86
CA ASP A 2 2.43 18.29 8.36
C ASP A 2 3.19 17.74 7.15
N ALA A 3 3.71 18.68 6.37
CA ALA A 3 4.64 18.42 5.29
C ALA A 3 6.03 18.25 5.90
N SER A 4 6.26 17.17 6.63
CA SER A 4 7.62 16.83 7.00
C SER A 4 8.30 16.21 5.78
N ALA A 5 9.31 16.92 5.29
CA ALA A 5 10.15 16.59 4.17
C ALA A 5 11.02 15.35 4.43
N ALA A 6 10.40 14.20 4.69
CA ALA A 6 11.10 12.95 4.87
C ALA A 6 11.61 12.47 3.51
N VAL A 7 12.93 12.57 3.33
CA VAL A 7 13.66 11.85 2.28
C VAL A 7 13.51 10.36 2.59
N ALA A 8 12.50 9.71 1.99
CA ALA A 8 12.24 8.29 2.24
C ALA A 8 13.14 7.44 1.35
N SER A 9 14.23 6.93 1.93
CA SER A 9 15.20 6.06 1.24
C SER A 9 14.71 4.62 1.07
N ASN A 10 13.75 4.20 1.90
CA ASN A 10 13.06 2.94 1.79
C ASN A 10 11.56 3.15 1.97
N VAL A 11 10.77 2.43 1.19
CA VAL A 11 9.31 2.52 1.24
C VAL A 11 8.76 1.11 1.19
N THR A 12 8.01 0.72 2.21
CA THR A 12 7.36 -0.58 2.29
C THR A 12 5.91 -0.45 1.84
N THR A 13 5.48 -1.31 0.92
CA THR A 13 4.05 -1.47 0.62
C THR A 13 3.43 -2.39 1.67
N VAL A 14 2.31 -2.00 2.25
CA VAL A 14 1.52 -2.82 3.17
C VAL A 14 0.07 -2.82 2.68
N VAL A 15 -0.56 -3.99 2.60
CA VAL A 15 -1.92 -4.15 2.09
C VAL A 15 -2.74 -4.99 3.06
N HIS A 16 -3.95 -4.53 3.35
CA HIS A 16 -4.94 -5.23 4.17
C HIS A 16 -6.27 -5.31 3.43
N GLY A 17 -6.98 -6.42 3.60
CA GLY A 17 -8.41 -6.52 3.29
C GLY A 17 -9.22 -6.27 4.55
N ILE A 18 -10.08 -5.26 4.55
CA ILE A 18 -10.99 -4.95 5.65
C ILE A 18 -12.32 -5.64 5.38
N ILE A 19 -12.63 -6.68 6.15
CA ILE A 19 -13.84 -7.51 6.01
C ILE A 19 -14.62 -7.40 7.32
N GLY A 20 -15.85 -6.90 7.28
CA GLY A 20 -16.67 -6.70 8.48
C GLY A 20 -15.99 -5.80 9.54
N GLY A 21 -15.14 -4.85 9.11
CA GLY A 21 -14.37 -3.96 9.99
C GLY A 21 -13.06 -4.53 10.52
N VAL A 22 -12.72 -5.80 10.21
CA VAL A 22 -11.46 -6.42 10.63
C VAL A 22 -10.44 -6.33 9.51
N ALA A 23 -9.27 -5.74 9.79
CA ALA A 23 -8.16 -5.65 8.85
C ALA A 23 -7.36 -6.98 8.82
N VAL A 24 -7.40 -7.67 7.68
CA VAL A 24 -6.67 -8.92 7.43
C VAL A 24 -5.46 -8.62 6.54
N PRO A 25 -4.22 -8.94 6.96
CA PRO A 25 -3.03 -8.64 6.17
C PRO A 25 -2.96 -9.49 4.91
N TYR A 26 -2.55 -8.89 3.79
CA TYR A 26 -2.23 -9.59 2.55
C TYR A 26 -0.73 -9.92 2.52
N PRO A 27 -0.30 -11.18 2.75
CA PRO A 27 1.08 -11.50 3.12
C PRO A 27 2.13 -11.22 2.04
N THR A 28 1.76 -11.21 0.75
CA THR A 28 2.71 -11.04 -0.36
C THR A 28 2.88 -9.59 -0.79
N ALA A 29 2.17 -8.63 -0.18
CA ALA A 29 2.32 -7.20 -0.49
C ALA A 29 3.45 -6.50 0.25
N TYR A 30 4.01 -7.12 1.31
CA TYR A 30 5.14 -6.58 2.09
C TYR A 30 6.42 -6.56 1.26
N THR A 31 6.53 -5.56 0.40
CA THR A 31 7.62 -5.43 -0.56
C THR A 31 8.16 -4.02 -0.56
N ASP A 32 9.46 -3.92 -0.85
CA ASP A 32 10.15 -2.65 -1.03
C ASP A 32 9.64 -1.99 -2.33
N ALA A 33 8.78 -0.99 -2.16
CA ALA A 33 8.14 -0.25 -3.24
C ALA A 33 9.17 0.43 -4.15
N CYS A 34 10.31 0.85 -3.60
CA CYS A 34 11.40 1.47 -4.37
C CYS A 34 11.98 0.52 -5.43
N LYS A 35 11.77 -0.80 -5.30
CA LYS A 35 12.27 -1.81 -6.23
C LYS A 35 11.22 -2.34 -7.19
N THR A 36 9.95 -2.34 -6.80
CA THR A 36 8.89 -3.09 -7.50
C THR A 36 7.81 -2.23 -8.13
N SER A 37 7.67 -0.97 -7.71
CA SER A 37 6.48 -0.16 -8.02
C SER A 37 6.70 1.01 -8.98
N GLY A 38 7.92 1.17 -9.51
CA GLY A 38 8.25 2.23 -10.47
C GLY A 38 8.51 3.60 -9.85
N ILE A 39 8.48 3.73 -8.52
CA ILE A 39 8.97 4.90 -7.80
C ILE A 39 10.47 4.75 -7.53
N HIS A 40 11.23 5.85 -7.62
CA HIS A 40 12.67 5.84 -7.36
C HIS A 40 12.98 6.51 -6.03
N CYS A 41 13.65 5.78 -5.16
CA CYS A 41 14.10 6.28 -3.87
C CYS A 41 15.52 6.85 -3.97
N PRO A 42 15.86 7.88 -3.18
CA PRO A 42 15.02 8.47 -2.15
C PRO A 42 13.89 9.36 -2.71
N LEU A 43 12.69 9.24 -2.15
CA LEU A 43 11.59 10.13 -2.49
C LEU A 43 11.89 11.52 -1.94
N LYS A 44 11.70 12.56 -2.77
CA LYS A 44 11.89 13.95 -2.37
C LYS A 44 10.54 14.66 -2.22
N PRO A 45 10.45 15.66 -1.33
CA PRO A 45 9.26 16.48 -1.23
C PRO A 45 8.94 17.14 -2.57
N ASN A 46 7.65 17.20 -2.92
CA ASN A 46 7.12 17.82 -4.14
C ASN A 46 7.50 17.13 -5.47
N ASP A 47 8.25 16.02 -5.45
CA ASP A 47 8.48 15.22 -6.66
C ASP A 47 7.22 14.43 -7.03
N LYS A 48 6.88 14.43 -8.32
CA LYS A 48 5.76 13.64 -8.85
C LYS A 48 6.30 12.32 -9.37
N SER A 49 5.82 11.22 -8.80
CA SER A 49 6.14 9.86 -9.24
C SER A 49 4.88 9.08 -9.56
N VAL A 50 4.96 8.13 -10.48
CA VAL A 50 3.85 7.21 -10.81
C VAL A 50 4.08 5.90 -10.08
N TYR A 51 3.27 5.65 -9.06
CA TYR A 51 3.25 4.36 -8.36
C TYR A 51 2.41 3.35 -9.14
N LYS A 52 2.96 2.15 -9.36
CA LYS A 52 2.27 1.03 -10.00
C LYS A 52 2.24 -0.15 -9.04
N ALA A 53 1.06 -0.71 -8.84
CA ALA A 53 0.85 -1.90 -8.03
C ALA A 53 0.06 -2.95 -8.79
N LYS A 54 0.30 -4.22 -8.41
CA LYS A 54 -0.49 -5.37 -8.84
C LYS A 54 -0.79 -6.21 -7.61
N LEU A 55 -2.05 -6.55 -7.43
CA LEU A 55 -2.50 -7.47 -6.40
C LEU A 55 -3.01 -8.73 -7.07
N TYR A 56 -2.52 -9.90 -6.66
CA TYR A 56 -3.03 -11.16 -7.17
C TYR A 56 -4.20 -11.64 -6.30
N VAL A 57 -5.38 -11.73 -6.89
CA VAL A 57 -6.56 -12.31 -6.24
C VAL A 57 -6.46 -13.83 -6.37
N LYS A 58 -6.38 -14.53 -5.24
CA LYS A 58 -6.26 -15.99 -5.24
C LYS A 58 -7.63 -16.64 -5.46
N PRO A 59 -7.70 -17.77 -6.20
CA PRO A 59 -8.95 -18.51 -6.37
C PRO A 59 -9.57 -19.05 -5.07
N GLU A 60 -8.78 -19.19 -4.00
CA GLU A 60 -9.22 -19.66 -2.68
C GLU A 60 -9.89 -18.56 -1.84
N TYR A 61 -9.90 -17.31 -2.31
CA TYR A 61 -10.54 -16.23 -1.58
C TYR A 61 -12.06 -16.32 -1.68
N PRO A 62 -12.78 -16.12 -0.57
CA PRO A 62 -14.22 -16.21 -0.55
C PRO A 62 -14.84 -15.06 -1.34
N THR A 63 -16.03 -15.29 -1.87
CA THR A 63 -16.87 -14.23 -2.45
C THR A 63 -17.33 -13.29 -1.33
N VAL A 64 -16.76 -12.08 -1.27
CA VAL A 64 -17.05 -11.10 -0.22
C VAL A 64 -16.86 -9.67 -0.73
N GLU A 65 -17.65 -8.75 -0.17
CA GLU A 65 -17.37 -7.32 -0.21
C GLU A 65 -16.32 -6.97 0.85
N LEU A 66 -15.38 -6.10 0.50
CA LEU A 66 -14.33 -5.65 1.39
C LEU A 66 -13.82 -4.26 1.00
N TYR A 67 -13.06 -3.64 1.91
CA TYR A 67 -12.20 -2.50 1.54
C TYR A 67 -10.76 -2.97 1.46
N VAL A 68 -10.09 -2.67 0.36
CA VAL A 68 -8.64 -2.86 0.25
C VAL A 68 -7.96 -1.61 0.80
N LYS A 69 -7.31 -1.74 1.95
CA LYS A 69 -6.45 -0.69 2.53
C LYS A 69 -5.04 -0.85 1.99
N TRP A 70 -4.51 0.21 1.40
CA TRP A 70 -3.21 0.26 0.76
C TRP A 70 -2.34 1.34 1.39
N GLU A 71 -1.17 0.96 1.89
CA GLU A 71 -0.27 1.80 2.67
C GLU A 71 1.12 1.79 2.04
N LEU A 72 1.72 2.97 1.87
CA LEU A 72 3.14 3.16 1.56
C LEU A 72 3.83 3.76 2.76
N GLN A 73 4.62 2.94 3.45
CA GLN A 73 5.24 3.28 4.72
C GLN A 73 6.71 3.63 4.54
N TYR A 74 7.14 4.80 5.03
CA TYR A 74 8.58 5.13 5.10
C TYR A 74 9.24 4.63 6.38
N GLN A 75 8.44 4.37 7.41
CA GLN A 75 8.77 3.67 8.66
C GLN A 75 7.53 2.87 9.09
N PRO A 76 7.68 1.85 9.96
CA PRO A 76 6.53 1.10 10.47
C PRO A 76 5.44 2.04 11.00
N GLU A 77 4.21 1.86 10.52
CA GLU A 77 3.03 2.66 10.91
C GLU A 77 3.13 4.18 10.61
N LYS A 78 4.06 4.57 9.73
CA LYS A 78 4.21 5.95 9.25
C LYS A 78 4.05 5.99 7.73
N ASP A 79 2.85 6.40 7.33
CA ASP A 79 2.45 6.40 5.93
C ASP A 79 2.88 7.68 5.20
N ILE A 80 3.43 7.51 4.00
CA ILE A 80 3.51 8.55 2.97
C ILE A 80 2.14 8.70 2.30
N LEU A 81 1.50 7.57 2.03
CA LEU A 81 0.20 7.45 1.38
C LEU A 81 -0.57 6.30 2.04
N CYS A 82 -1.82 6.57 2.40
CA CYS A 82 -2.77 5.55 2.84
C CYS A 82 -4.10 5.82 2.15
N PHE A 83 -4.67 4.81 1.51
CA PHE A 83 -6.01 4.90 0.91
C PHE A 83 -6.76 3.58 1.02
N GLU A 84 -8.08 3.67 0.97
CA GLU A 84 -8.98 2.53 0.97
C GLU A 84 -9.82 2.53 -0.31
N VAL A 85 -9.92 1.36 -0.94
CA VAL A 85 -10.73 1.17 -2.16
C VAL A 85 -11.77 0.10 -1.91
N PRO A 86 -13.08 0.37 -2.10
CA PRO A 86 -14.08 -0.68 -2.04
C PRO A 86 -13.84 -1.70 -3.16
N ALA A 87 -13.91 -2.99 -2.83
CA ALA A 87 -13.73 -4.09 -3.75
C ALA A 87 -14.72 -5.22 -3.46
N GLU A 88 -14.98 -6.02 -4.49
CA GLU A 88 -15.73 -7.25 -4.39
C GLU A 88 -14.89 -8.37 -5.03
N VAL A 89 -14.65 -9.43 -4.26
CA VAL A 89 -14.05 -10.66 -4.79
C VAL A 89 -15.20 -11.59 -5.14
N MET A 90 -15.19 -12.15 -6.35
CA MET A 90 -16.20 -13.07 -6.87
C MET A 90 -15.57 -14.37 -7.33
#